data_AF-A0A9P9J498-F1
#
_entry.id   AF-A0A9P9J498-F1
#
_cell.length_a   1.000
_cell.length_b   1.000
_cell.length_c   1.000
_cell.angle_alpha   90.00
_cell.angle_beta   90.00
_cell.angle_gamma   90.00
#
_symmetry.space_group_name_H-M   'P 1'
#
loop_
_entity.id
_entity.type
_entity.pdbx_description
1 polymer ?
#
loop_
_entity_poly.entity_id
_entity_poly.type
_entity_poly.pdbx_seq_one_letter_code
_entity_poly.pdbx_strand_id
1 'polypeptide(L)' 'MLGRGQSSRPHLTLGAAVYGKCIVADYNAVHKDKCVNEFMKLKDCYLKASRK' A
#
# COMPACT_ATOMS: atom_id res chain seq x y z
N MET A 1 21.26 -11.26 3.46
CA MET A 1 20.25 -10.57 4.29
C MET A 1 19.27 -9.80 3.41
N LEU A 2 18.39 -10.50 2.70
CA LEU A 2 17.13 -9.99 2.11
C LEU A 2 16.37 -11.25 1.65
N GLY A 3 15.76 -11.93 2.62
CA GLY A 3 14.97 -13.13 2.38
C GLY A 3 13.77 -12.78 1.51
N ARG A 4 13.73 -13.37 0.30
CA ARG A 4 12.62 -13.27 -0.63
C ARG A 4 11.39 -13.95 -0.05
N GLY A 5 10.67 -13.25 0.82
CA GLY A 5 9.30 -13.55 1.25
C GLY A 5 8.28 -12.71 0.49
N GLN A 6 8.54 -12.36 -0.77
CA GLN A 6 7.57 -11.62 -1.58
C GLN A 6 6.47 -12.59 -2.04
N SER A 7 5.40 -12.62 -1.25
CA SER A 7 4.08 -13.06 -1.70
C SER A 7 3.82 -12.51 -3.11
N SER A 8 3.59 -13.44 -4.02
CA SER A 8 3.65 -13.35 -5.48
C SER A 8 2.55 -12.48 -6.11
N ARG A 9 2.48 -11.19 -5.78
CA ARG A 9 1.61 -10.22 -6.48
C ARG A 9 2.31 -8.86 -6.70
N PRO A 10 2.74 -8.53 -7.93
CA PRO A 10 3.38 -7.23 -8.24
C PRO A 10 2.47 -6.02 -7.96
N HIS A 11 1.15 -6.24 -7.88
CA HIS A 11 0.15 -5.22 -7.59
C HIS A 11 0.21 -4.67 -6.15
N LEU A 12 0.68 -5.45 -5.16
CA LEU A 12 0.73 -5.02 -3.75
C LEU A 12 1.88 -4.04 -3.51
N THR A 13 3.07 -4.34 -4.05
CA THR A 13 4.25 -3.49 -3.94
C THR A 13 4.05 -2.16 -4.66
N LEU A 14 3.38 -2.18 -5.81
CA LEU A 14 3.04 -0.96 -6.55
C LEU A 14 2.03 -0.10 -5.77
N GLY A 15 0.96 -0.70 -5.24
CA GLY A 15 -0.02 0.02 -4.41
C GLY A 15 0.59 0.57 -3.12
N ALA A 16 1.51 -0.15 -2.50
CA ALA A 16 2.22 0.30 -1.30
C ALA A 16 3.17 1.47 -1.60
N ALA A 17 3.87 1.43 -2.74
CA ALA A 17 4.73 2.53 -3.18
C ALA A 17 3.92 3.79 -3.52
N VAL A 18 2.78 3.66 -4.19
CA VAL A 18 1.91 4.82 -4.52
C VAL A 18 1.26 5.40 -3.27
N TYR A 19 0.74 4.55 -2.37
CA TYR A 19 0.22 4.98 -1.07
C TYR A 19 1.31 5.70 -0.24
N GLY A 20 2.51 5.14 -0.18
CA GLY A 20 3.65 5.75 0.51
C GLY A 20 4.08 7.09 -0.09
N LYS A 21 4.08 7.23 -1.42
CA LYS A 21 4.35 8.51 -2.10
C LYS A 21 3.33 9.58 -1.73
N CYS A 22 2.04 9.23 -1.65
CA CYS A 22 0.99 10.15 -1.22
C CYS A 22 1.20 10.65 0.22
N ILE A 23 1.59 9.76 1.13
CA ILE A 23 1.89 10.12 2.52
C ILE A 23 3.12 11.02 2.61
N VAL A 24 4.20 10.70 1.89
CA VAL A 24 5.45 11.47 1.95
C VAL A 24 5.27 12.85 1.33
N ALA A 25 4.46 12.97 0.28
CA ALA A 25 4.18 14.25 -0.38
C ALA A 25 3.49 15.26 0.55
N ASP A 26 2.69 14.77 1.49
CA ASP A 26 1.93 15.61 2.42
C ASP A 26 2.05 15.07 3.84
N TYR A 27 3.30 14.83 4.26
CA TYR A 27 3.63 14.21 5.54
C TYR A 27 3.13 15.02 6.75
N ASN A 28 2.87 16.32 6.55
CA ASN A 28 2.41 17.24 7.58
C ASN A 28 0.87 17.22 7.76
N ALA A 29 0.11 17.00 6.69
CA ALA A 29 -1.35 16.89 6.75
C ALA A 29 -1.82 15.49 6.31
N VAL A 30 -1.15 14.45 6.83
CA VAL A 30 -1.64 13.06 6.78
C VAL A 30 -2.93 12.97 7.58
N HIS A 31 -4.04 13.24 6.91
CA HIS A 31 -5.38 13.01 7.43
C HIS A 31 -5.95 11.72 6.86
N LYS A 32 -6.85 11.11 7.62
CA LYS A 32 -7.48 9.81 7.35
C LYS A 32 -8.07 9.71 5.92
N ASP A 33 -8.46 10.84 5.34
CA ASP A 33 -9.14 10.94 4.04
C ASP A 33 -8.21 11.31 2.87
N LYS A 34 -6.97 11.75 3.14
CA LYS A 34 -6.12 12.38 2.11
C LYS A 34 -5.55 11.39 1.10
N CYS A 35 -5.12 10.23 1.58
CA CYS A 35 -4.64 9.12 0.75
C CYS A 35 -5.64 7.95 0.73
N VAL A 36 -6.91 8.20 1.06
CA VAL A 36 -7.91 7.14 1.25
C VAL A 36 -8.17 6.34 -0.03
N ASN A 37 -8.11 6.98 -1.20
CA ASN A 37 -8.32 6.32 -2.48
C ASN A 37 -7.24 5.28 -2.80
N GLU A 38 -5.98 5.62 -2.55
CA GLU A 38 -4.84 4.70 -2.75
C GLU A 38 -4.79 3.65 -1.64
N PHE A 39 -5.13 4.04 -0.42
CA PHE A 39 -5.29 3.10 0.69
C PHE A 39 -6.36 2.05 0.40
N MET A 40 -7.52 2.42 -0.16
CA MET A 40 -8.60 1.47 -0.48
C MET A 40 -8.16 0.42 -1.51
N LYS A 41 -7.44 0.84 -2.55
CA LYS A 41 -6.91 -0.09 -3.57
C LYS A 41 -5.87 -1.05 -2.98
N LEU A 42 -4.97 -0.53 -2.15
CA LEU A 42 -3.97 -1.33 -1.45
C LEU A 42 -4.61 -2.31 -0.46
N LYS A 43 -5.58 -1.82 0.33
CA LYS A 43 -6.33 -2.60 1.32
C LYS A 43 -7.08 -3.75 0.67
N ASP A 44 -7.75 -3.52 -0.46
CA ASP A 44 -8.45 -4.56 -1.20
C ASP A 44 -7.49 -5.66 -1.69
N CYS A 45 -6.35 -5.27 -2.26
CA CYS A 45 -5.31 -6.20 -2.69
C CYS A 45 -4.72 -6.99 -1.52
N TYR A 46 -4.49 -6.33 -0.39
CA TYR A 46 -3.98 -6.94 0.84
C TYR A 46 -4.98 -7.92 1.45
N LEU A 47 -6.26 -7.54 1.58
CA LEU A 47 -7.32 -8.41 2.08
C LEU A 47 -7.50 -9.66 1.21
N LYS A 48 -7.40 -9.52 -0.12
CA LYS A 48 -7.41 -10.64 -1.07
C LYS A 48 -6.13 -11.50 -1.02
N ALA A 49 -5.05 -11.02 -0.40
CA ALA A 49 -3.81 -11.75 -0.21
C ALA A 49 -3.72 -12.40 1.17
N SER A 50 -4.31 -11.80 2.21
CA SER A 50 -4.40 -12.35 3.58
C SER A 50 -5.42 -13.47 3.73
N ARG A 51 -6.33 -13.67 2.77
CA ARG A 51 -7.19 -14.87 2.71
C ARG A 51 -6.49 -16.04 2.00
N LYS A 52 -5.26 -16.36 2.37
CA LYS A 52 -4.48 -17.46 1.80
C LYS A 52 -4.02 -18.43 2.88
#